data_AF-A0A2D8TEB8-F1
#
_entry.id   AF-A0A2D8TEB8-F1
#
_cell.length_a   1.000
_cell.length_b   1.000
_cell.length_c   1.000
_cell.angle_alpha   90.00
_cell.angle_beta   90.00
_cell.angle_gamma   90.00
#
_symmetry.space_group_name_H-M   'P 1'
#
loop_
_entity.id
_entity.type
_entity.pdbx_description
1 polymer ?
#
loop_
_entity_poly.entity_id
_entity_poly.type
_entity_poly.pdbx_seq_one_letter_code
_entity_poly.pdbx_strand_id
1 'polypeptide(L)'
;PGSRRLLFTGWNVADVPRMALPPCHMTYQFQVSNGKLNGLLFQRSCDLGLGFAFNIFGLSMITRMLAQQCDLEPGEVVWQGGDVHLYLNHAELVEEQLRRTPSGAPKLRINRRPSSIFDYRIEDFEVLDYAPQAHIAAPVAV
;
A
#
# COMPACT_ATOMS: atom_id res chain seq x y z
N PRO A 1 -0.27 -11.54 20.00
CA PRO A 1 0.59 -10.69 19.14
C PRO A 1 1.78 -11.43 18.49
N GLY A 2 2.53 -12.28 19.20
CA GLY A 2 3.74 -12.94 18.66
C GLY A 2 3.52 -14.12 17.68
N SER A 3 2.33 -14.27 17.11
CA SER A 3 2.06 -15.35 16.15
C SER A 3 2.84 -15.12 14.85
N ARG A 4 3.39 -16.19 14.28
CA ARG A 4 4.08 -16.19 12.97
C ARG A 4 3.14 -16.52 11.81
N ARG A 5 1.83 -16.41 12.02
CA ARG A 5 0.76 -16.79 11.09
C ARG A 5 -0.28 -15.69 10.90
N LEU A 6 0.07 -14.45 11.21
CA LEU A 6 -0.80 -13.29 10.99
C LEU A 6 -0.71 -12.89 9.52
N LEU A 7 -1.48 -13.56 8.67
CA LEU A 7 -1.47 -13.30 7.24
C LEU A 7 -2.86 -13.46 6.63
N PHE A 8 -3.07 -12.76 5.51
CA PHE A 8 -4.17 -13.03 4.61
C PHE A 8 -3.66 -13.00 3.17
N THR A 9 -4.34 -13.73 2.28
CA THR A 9 -3.99 -13.77 0.87
C THR A 9 -5.21 -13.52 -0.01
N GLY A 10 -5.02 -12.75 -1.07
CA GLY A 10 -6.01 -12.61 -2.13
C GLY A 10 -5.98 -13.77 -3.13
N TRP A 11 -4.95 -14.62 -3.09
CA TRP A 11 -4.74 -15.64 -4.11
C TRP A 11 -5.46 -16.96 -3.78
N ASN A 12 -6.67 -17.11 -4.30
CA ASN A 12 -7.38 -18.39 -4.29
C ASN A 12 -7.22 -19.12 -5.63
N VAL A 13 -6.43 -20.20 -5.65
CA VAL A 13 -6.11 -20.98 -6.86
C VAL A 13 -7.36 -21.46 -7.60
N ALA A 14 -8.40 -21.89 -6.87
CA ALA A 14 -9.63 -22.39 -7.47
C ALA A 14 -10.45 -21.29 -8.16
N ASP A 15 -10.27 -20.03 -7.75
CA ASP A 15 -11.05 -18.90 -8.24
C ASP A 15 -10.32 -18.10 -9.33
N VAL A 16 -9.01 -18.27 -9.49
CA VAL A 16 -8.20 -17.54 -10.50
C VAL A 16 -8.85 -17.55 -11.90
N PRO A 17 -9.37 -18.67 -12.43
CA PRO A 17 -9.99 -18.67 -13.77
C PRO A 17 -11.28 -17.84 -13.88
N ARG A 18 -11.89 -17.48 -12.74
CA ARG A 18 -13.16 -16.75 -12.66
C ARG A 18 -13.00 -15.27 -12.30
N MET A 19 -11.78 -14.84 -11.97
CA MET A 19 -11.48 -13.45 -11.60
C MET A 19 -11.31 -12.60 -12.87
N ALA A 20 -11.88 -11.39 -12.88
CA ALA A 20 -11.69 -10.44 -13.98
C ALA A 20 -10.19 -10.11 -14.19
N LEU A 21 -9.44 -10.02 -13.09
CA LEU A 21 -8.00 -9.92 -13.08
C LEU A 21 -7.47 -10.65 -11.82
N PRO A 22 -6.51 -11.58 -11.94
CA PRO A 22 -5.92 -12.23 -10.77
C PRO A 22 -5.20 -11.21 -9.87
N PRO A 23 -5.30 -11.29 -8.54
CA PRO A 23 -4.74 -10.29 -7.63
C PRO A 23 -3.25 -10.07 -7.84
N CYS A 24 -2.84 -8.81 -7.94
CA CYS A 24 -1.42 -8.43 -7.99
C CYS A 24 -0.80 -8.49 -6.60
N HIS A 25 -1.47 -7.91 -5.60
CA HIS A 25 -1.12 -7.95 -4.18
C HIS A 25 -1.58 -9.28 -3.58
N MET A 26 -0.66 -10.25 -3.52
CA MET A 26 -1.01 -11.63 -3.22
C MET A 26 -1.16 -11.87 -1.73
N THR A 27 -0.16 -11.51 -0.93
CA THR A 27 -0.11 -11.93 0.48
C THR A 27 0.33 -10.78 1.35
N TYR A 28 -0.46 -10.51 2.39
CA TYR A 28 -0.10 -9.60 3.46
C TYR A 28 0.27 -10.43 4.69
N GLN A 29 1.37 -10.06 5.34
CA GLN A 29 1.78 -10.67 6.60
C GLN A 29 2.10 -9.58 7.62
N PHE A 30 1.76 -9.81 8.87
CA PHE A 30 1.97 -8.87 9.96
C PHE A 30 2.81 -9.48 11.08
N GLN A 31 3.56 -8.62 11.74
CA GLN A 31 4.41 -8.99 12.86
C GLN A 31 4.31 -7.92 13.94
N VAL A 32 4.18 -8.35 15.20
CA VAL A 32 4.18 -7.43 16.34
C VAL A 32 5.53 -7.50 17.05
N SER A 33 6.19 -6.35 17.20
CA SER A 33 7.45 -6.21 17.93
C SER A 33 7.48 -4.89 18.70
N ASN A 34 7.89 -4.91 19.97
CA ASN A 34 8.05 -3.70 20.78
C ASN A 34 6.82 -2.76 20.75
N GLY A 35 5.61 -3.33 20.81
CA GLY A 35 4.35 -2.57 20.75
C GLY A 35 4.00 -2.01 19.36
N LYS A 36 4.77 -2.34 18.32
CA LYS A 36 4.55 -1.90 16.94
C LYS A 36 4.04 -3.02 16.05
N LEU A 37 3.11 -2.70 15.14
CA LEU A 37 2.66 -3.59 14.07
C LEU A 37 3.43 -3.30 12.79
N ASN A 38 4.24 -4.26 12.35
CA ASN A 38 4.95 -4.22 11.07
C ASN A 38 4.13 -4.99 10.02
N GLY A 39 4.12 -4.49 8.78
CA GLY A 39 3.38 -5.09 7.66
C GLY A 39 4.31 -5.51 6.52
N LEU A 40 4.00 -6.61 5.86
CA LEU A 40 4.65 -7.07 4.65
C LEU A 40 3.61 -7.27 3.56
N LEU A 41 3.94 -6.87 2.32
CA LEU A 41 3.17 -7.20 1.12
C LEU A 41 4.07 -7.94 0.13
N PHE A 42 3.69 -9.16 -0.24
CA PHE A 42 4.17 -9.80 -1.46
C PHE A 42 3.24 -9.50 -2.64
N GLN A 43 3.80 -8.90 -3.69
CA GLN A 43 3.10 -8.52 -4.91
C GLN A 43 3.73 -9.22 -6.11
N ARG A 44 2.98 -10.11 -6.80
CA ARG A 44 3.53 -10.89 -7.93
C ARG A 44 3.91 -10.08 -9.15
N SER A 45 3.25 -8.95 -9.36
CA SER A 45 3.33 -8.15 -10.58
C SER A 45 3.08 -6.69 -10.22
N CYS A 46 4.02 -5.82 -10.53
CA CYS A 46 4.01 -4.42 -10.13
C CYS A 46 4.39 -3.51 -11.29
N ASP A 47 3.40 -2.76 -11.77
CA ASP A 47 3.62 -1.55 -12.53
C ASP A 47 4.24 -0.50 -11.60
N LEU A 48 5.52 -0.23 -11.79
CA LEU A 48 6.26 0.73 -10.98
C LEU A 48 5.90 2.19 -11.32
N GLY A 49 5.41 2.46 -12.54
CA GLY A 49 5.06 3.80 -13.01
C GLY A 49 3.76 4.32 -12.40
N LEU A 50 2.76 3.44 -12.25
CA LEU A 50 1.45 3.81 -11.68
C LEU A 50 1.12 3.03 -10.41
N GLY A 51 1.09 1.70 -10.49
CA GLY A 51 0.53 0.85 -9.44
C GLY A 51 1.29 0.87 -8.11
N PHE A 52 2.61 0.95 -8.14
CA PHE A 52 3.45 0.84 -6.93
C PHE A 52 3.08 1.88 -5.86
N ALA A 53 2.89 3.14 -6.25
CA ALA A 53 2.58 4.23 -5.31
C ALA A 53 1.27 3.97 -4.55
N PHE A 54 0.24 3.48 -5.24
CA PHE A 54 -1.03 3.10 -4.60
C PHE A 54 -0.86 1.88 -3.69
N ASN A 55 -0.05 0.91 -4.09
CA ASN A 55 0.09 -0.34 -3.36
C ASN A 55 0.88 -0.17 -2.06
N ILE A 56 1.98 0.60 -2.09
CA ILE A 56 2.74 0.91 -0.87
C ILE A 56 1.93 1.79 0.09
N PHE A 57 1.11 2.71 -0.46
CA PHE A 57 0.17 3.47 0.35
C PHE A 57 -0.89 2.56 0.98
N GLY A 58 -1.47 1.63 0.21
CA GLY A 58 -2.43 0.65 0.70
C GLY A 58 -1.89 -0.24 1.83
N LEU A 59 -0.66 -0.76 1.68
CA LEU A 59 0.04 -1.49 2.74
C LEU A 59 0.24 -0.61 3.99
N SER A 60 0.64 0.65 3.81
CA SER A 60 0.81 1.61 4.90
C SER A 60 -0.51 1.87 5.63
N MET A 61 -1.60 2.04 4.88
CA MET A 61 -2.94 2.30 5.42
C MET A 61 -3.46 1.12 6.23
N ILE A 62 -3.46 -0.09 5.66
CA ILE A 62 -3.99 -1.27 6.36
C ILE A 62 -3.17 -1.57 7.62
N THR A 63 -1.85 -1.37 7.57
CA THR A 63 -0.97 -1.52 8.74
C THR A 63 -1.31 -0.51 9.83
N ARG A 64 -1.53 0.76 9.48
CA ARG A 64 -1.92 1.80 10.45
C ARG A 64 -3.31 1.57 11.05
N MET A 65 -4.29 1.18 10.22
CA MET A 65 -5.65 0.88 10.68
C MET A 65 -5.67 -0.32 11.63
N LEU A 66 -4.98 -1.41 11.27
CA LEU A 66 -4.84 -2.58 12.14
C LEU A 66 -4.09 -2.23 13.43
N ALA A 67 -3.03 -1.43 13.37
CA ALA A 67 -2.31 -0.99 14.56
C ALA A 67 -3.24 -0.25 15.53
N GLN A 68 -4.00 0.74 15.04
CA GLN A 68 -4.95 1.50 15.86
C GLN A 68 -6.05 0.61 16.47
N GLN A 69 -6.57 -0.36 15.70
CA GLN A 69 -7.59 -1.31 16.16
C GLN A 69 -7.07 -2.33 17.19
N CYS A 70 -5.76 -2.57 17.21
CA CYS A 70 -5.13 -3.53 18.11
C CYS A 70 -4.36 -2.89 19.29
N ASP A 71 -4.55 -1.60 19.53
CA ASP A 71 -3.80 -0.84 20.56
C ASP A 71 -2.27 -0.92 20.36
N LEU A 72 -1.82 -0.85 19.10
CA LEU A 72 -0.42 -0.87 18.69
C LEU A 72 -0.04 0.42 17.97
N GLU A 73 1.24 0.72 17.99
CA GLU A 73 1.83 1.76 17.15
C GLU A 73 2.11 1.23 15.73
N PRO A 74 2.01 2.04 14.67
CA PRO A 74 2.44 1.63 13.35
C PRO A 74 3.96 1.45 13.32
N GLY A 75 4.41 0.31 12.79
CA GLY A 75 5.82 -0.01 12.59
C GLY A 75 6.27 0.21 11.16
N GLU A 76 7.17 -0.66 10.70
CA GLU A 76 7.71 -0.68 9.35
C GLU A 76 6.78 -1.40 8.37
N VAL A 77 6.84 -0.97 7.12
CA VAL A 77 6.22 -1.68 6.00
C VAL A 77 7.30 -2.20 5.07
N VAL A 78 7.21 -3.47 4.71
CA VAL A 78 8.13 -4.15 3.79
C VAL A 78 7.36 -4.56 2.56
N TRP A 79 7.77 -4.07 1.40
CA TRP A 79 7.19 -4.49 0.12
C TRP A 79 8.15 -5.43 -0.60
N GLN A 80 7.61 -6.54 -1.10
CA GLN A 80 8.32 -7.55 -1.87
C GLN A 80 7.65 -7.68 -3.24
N GLY A 81 8.35 -7.23 -4.28
CA GLY A 81 7.93 -7.43 -5.67
C GLY A 81 8.40 -8.76 -6.25
N GLY A 82 7.54 -9.41 -7.04
CA GLY A 82 7.90 -10.49 -7.95
C GLY A 82 8.40 -9.91 -9.27
N ASP A 83 7.51 -9.84 -10.27
CA ASP A 83 7.76 -9.10 -11.52
C ASP A 83 7.54 -7.60 -11.28
N VAL A 84 8.61 -6.81 -11.36
CA VAL A 84 8.59 -5.35 -11.21
C VAL A 84 8.99 -4.75 -12.55
N HIS A 85 8.09 -4.00 -13.16
CA HIS A 85 8.25 -3.54 -14.54
C HIS A 85 7.78 -2.11 -14.75
N LEU A 86 8.19 -1.56 -15.90
CA LEU A 86 7.74 -0.29 -16.45
C LEU A 86 7.13 -0.56 -17.83
N TYR A 87 5.98 0.01 -18.11
CA TYR A 87 5.42 -0.04 -19.45
C TYR A 87 6.14 0.94 -20.38
N LEU A 88 6.32 0.56 -21.65
CA LEU A 88 7.03 1.38 -22.63
C LEU A 88 6.32 2.73 -22.88
N ASN A 89 5.00 2.77 -22.79
CA ASN A 89 4.20 4.00 -22.91
C ASN A 89 4.26 4.89 -21.65
N HIS A 90 5.03 4.52 -20.62
CA HIS A 90 5.29 5.34 -19.43
C HIS A 90 6.69 5.96 -19.41
N ALA A 91 7.48 5.82 -20.48
CA ALA A 91 8.85 6.34 -20.52
C ALA A 91 8.93 7.84 -20.18
N GLU A 92 8.07 8.67 -20.78
CA GLU A 92 8.03 10.11 -20.48
C GLU A 92 7.67 10.41 -19.02
N LEU A 93 6.73 9.65 -18.43
CA LEU A 93 6.36 9.80 -17.03
C LEU A 93 7.54 9.48 -16.10
N VAL A 94 8.27 8.41 -16.39
CA VAL A 94 9.42 7.97 -15.58
C VAL A 94 10.56 8.99 -15.68
N GLU A 95 10.91 9.42 -16.89
CA GLU A 95 11.97 10.40 -17.12
C GLU A 95 11.68 11.75 -16.46
N GLU A 96 10.42 12.22 -16.53
CA GLU A 96 10.00 13.44 -15.83
C GLU A 96 10.06 13.27 -14.31
N GLN A 97 9.58 12.16 -13.77
CA GLN A 97 9.61 11.89 -12.33
C GLN A 97 11.05 11.79 -11.79
N LEU A 98 11.99 11.21 -12.55
CA LEU A 98 13.40 11.06 -12.14
C LEU A 98 14.17 12.39 -12.11
N ARG A 99 13.70 13.42 -12.84
CA ARG A 99 14.29 14.77 -12.79
C ARG A 99 13.91 15.56 -11.55
N ARG A 100 12.91 15.09 -10.79
CA ARG A 100 12.39 15.77 -9.61
C ARG A 100 13.22 15.45 -8.38
N THR A 101 13.48 16.45 -7.55
CA THR A 101 14.02 16.24 -6.20
C THR A 101 12.86 15.99 -5.23
N PRO A 102 12.80 14.85 -4.52
CA PRO A 102 11.79 14.61 -3.49
C PRO A 102 11.86 15.70 -2.40
N SER A 103 10.70 16.18 -1.97
CA SER A 103 10.59 17.23 -0.96
C SER A 103 9.30 17.08 -0.14
N GLY A 104 9.23 17.82 0.97
CA GLY A 104 8.09 17.78 1.89
C GLY A 104 8.21 16.72 2.98
N ALA A 105 7.32 16.82 3.97
CA ALA A 105 7.25 15.90 5.10
C ALA A 105 5.77 15.65 5.46
N PRO A 106 4.97 15.08 4.52
CA PRO A 106 3.55 14.90 4.75
C PRO A 106 3.29 13.98 5.93
N LYS A 107 2.20 14.25 6.64
CA LYS A 107 1.74 13.43 7.76
C LYS A 107 0.35 12.93 7.47
N LEU A 108 0.10 11.68 7.82
CA LEU A 108 -1.24 11.12 7.84
C LEU A 108 -1.69 10.98 9.28
N ARG A 109 -2.88 11.51 9.59
CA ARG A 109 -3.56 11.35 10.88
C ARG A 109 -4.84 10.54 10.68
N ILE A 110 -5.10 9.61 11.60
CA ILE A 110 -6.37 8.88 11.69
C ILE A 110 -7.12 9.45 12.88
N ASN A 111 -8.12 10.30 12.62
CA ASN A 111 -8.81 11.14 13.60
C ASN A 111 -9.75 10.38 14.54
N ARG A 112 -10.24 9.23 14.10
CA ARG A 112 -11.22 8.43 14.83
C ARG A 112 -10.83 6.97 14.84
N ARG A 113 -11.00 6.32 15.99
CA ARG A 113 -10.99 4.85 16.11
C ARG A 113 -12.42 4.32 16.23
N PRO A 114 -13.05 3.84 15.15
CA PRO A 114 -14.32 3.10 15.26
C PRO A 114 -14.19 1.80 16.06
N SER A 115 -15.33 1.23 16.45
CA SER A 115 -15.43 -0.09 17.08
C SER A 115 -15.00 -1.25 16.18
N SER A 116 -15.10 -1.08 14.86
CA SER A 116 -14.72 -2.08 13.87
C SER A 116 -13.85 -1.45 12.78
N ILE A 117 -12.92 -2.23 12.24
CA ILE A 117 -12.12 -1.83 11.08
C ILE A 117 -12.96 -1.54 9.82
N PHE A 118 -14.20 -2.04 9.78
CA PHE A 118 -15.12 -1.80 8.66
C PHE A 118 -15.91 -0.48 8.79
N ASP A 119 -15.88 0.18 9.95
CA ASP A 119 -16.66 1.40 10.18
C ASP A 119 -15.85 2.68 9.95
N TYR A 120 -14.60 2.59 9.48
CA TYR A 120 -13.82 3.75 9.07
C TYR A 120 -14.47 4.43 7.86
N ARG A 121 -14.42 5.76 7.83
CA ARG A 121 -14.91 6.60 6.75
C ARG A 121 -13.79 7.51 6.26
N ILE A 122 -13.95 8.05 5.05
CA ILE A 122 -12.91 8.88 4.43
C ILE A 122 -12.58 10.11 5.29
N GLU A 123 -13.56 10.67 5.98
CA GLU A 123 -13.40 11.84 6.86
C GLU A 123 -12.57 11.53 8.12
N ASP A 124 -12.35 10.25 8.44
CA ASP A 124 -11.49 9.85 9.56
C ASP A 124 -10.00 9.99 9.21
N PHE A 125 -9.66 10.25 7.95
CA PHE A 125 -8.28 10.32 7.47
C PHE A 125 -7.95 11.76 7.05
N GLU A 126 -6.89 12.30 7.65
CA GLU A 126 -6.43 13.65 7.35
C GLU A 126 -4.98 13.59 6.85
N VAL A 127 -4.74 14.17 5.68
CA VAL A 127 -3.41 14.32 5.09
C VAL A 127 -2.96 15.76 5.29
N LEU A 128 -1.91 15.93 6.07
CA LEU A 128 -1.33 17.21 6.46
C LEU A 128 0.00 17.41 5.76
N ASP A 129 0.35 18.68 5.52
CA ASP A 129 1.66 19.09 5.00
C ASP A 129 2.05 18.40 3.67
N TYR A 130 1.06 17.93 2.90
CA TYR A 130 1.27 17.31 1.60
C TYR A 130 1.18 18.36 0.49
N ALA A 131 2.33 18.80 0.03
CA ALA A 131 2.49 19.68 -1.12
C ALA A 131 3.20 18.92 -2.26
N PRO A 132 2.50 18.06 -3.01
CA PRO A 132 3.11 17.30 -4.09
C PRO A 132 3.55 18.21 -5.23
N GLN A 133 4.54 17.75 -6.00
CA GLN A 133 4.89 18.34 -7.29
C GLN A 133 3.77 18.10 -8.31
N ALA A 134 3.80 18.82 -9.44
CA ALA A 134 2.74 18.79 -10.44
C ALA A 134 2.41 17.36 -10.91
N HIS A 135 1.12 17.07 -11.08
CA HIS A 135 0.66 15.76 -11.57
C HIS A 135 1.28 15.41 -12.93
N ILE A 136 1.72 14.16 -13.08
CA ILE A 136 2.20 13.61 -14.36
C ILE A 136 1.14 12.61 -14.84
N ALA A 137 0.53 12.88 -15.99
CA ALA A 137 -0.46 11.98 -16.56
C ALA A 137 0.21 10.84 -17.35
N ALA A 138 -0.28 9.62 -17.18
CA ALA A 138 0.05 8.49 -18.05
C ALA A 138 -1.17 7.56 -18.22
N PRO A 139 -1.34 6.94 -19.40
CA PRO A 139 -2.45 6.02 -19.63
C PRO A 139 -2.23 4.71 -18.87
N VAL A 140 -3.30 4.11 -18.35
CA VAL A 140 -3.26 2.74 -17.82
C VAL A 140 -3.06 1.78 -19.00
N ALA A 141 -2.10 0.85 -18.88
CA ALA A 141 -1.97 -0.24 -19.83
C ALA A 141 -3.12 -1.24 -19.63
N VAL A 142 -3.88 -1.51 -20.69
CA VAL A 142 -4.96 -2.51 -20.71
C VAL A 142 -4.40 -3.84 -21.19
#